data_AF-A0A0J6VB45-F1
#
_entry.id   AF-A0A0J6VB45-F1
#
_cell.length_a   1.000
_cell.length_b   1.000
_cell.length_c   1.000
_cell.angle_alpha   90.00
_cell.angle_beta   90.00
_cell.angle_gamma   90.00
#
_symmetry.space_group_name_H-M   'P 1'
#
loop_
_entity.id
_entity.type
_entity.pdbx_description
1 polymer ?
#
loop_
_entity_poly.entity_id
_entity_poly.type
_entity_poly.pdbx_seq_one_letter_code
_entity_poly.pdbx_strand_id
1 'polypeptide(L)'
;MFIDPQTDRSEHGSAASPALTIVDENDEGILVRGVKPVGTSAAFAQWLHLGVFFRPGLPPDQVIFGVIPTNTPGVTIVAREAYVNDDAANHPLAAMGDELDCAAIIEDVLIPWDCVFHVRNVEHAVLYPIRVFDWHQYYILVRAAVRAELMLGLAMAMADSLGTFQIPEVKVRLAKFIEFHSILRASVVASEEFGFITPGGQFKPDPQTVDTGRAYYLEHYPAMIQELLDLCGRVALMYPSEGQWHDEKLRKWMEPTVTGAHGNGYDRIKMARVIHDLFLTEWGTRQQMFDNFQATPLRMIRFLNMMRWYQTPAGEAVDFARQLCGIEAADTETDAQPDYIKRIDRPANLASATP
;
A
#
# COMPACT_ATOMS: atom_id res chain seq x y z
N MET A 1 2.25 6.93 12.65
CA MET A 1 2.74 5.66 13.19
C MET A 1 1.62 4.95 13.95
N PHE A 2 0.96 3.98 13.29
CA PHE A 2 -0.24 3.29 13.83
C PHE A 2 -0.02 1.80 14.06
N ILE A 3 1.03 1.22 13.47
CA ILE A 3 1.34 -0.20 13.58
C ILE A 3 2.02 -0.45 14.92
N ASP A 4 1.62 -1.50 15.61
CA ASP A 4 2.22 -1.97 16.86
C ASP A 4 3.20 -3.14 16.63
N PRO A 5 4.13 -3.38 17.59
CA PRO A 5 5.03 -4.53 17.55
C PRO A 5 4.27 -5.85 17.38
N GLN A 6 4.81 -6.72 16.54
CA GLN A 6 4.38 -8.12 16.50
C GLN A 6 4.92 -8.82 17.76
N THR A 7 4.10 -8.87 18.82
CA THR A 7 4.44 -9.58 20.05
C THR A 7 4.24 -11.09 19.89
N ASP A 8 4.85 -11.85 20.79
CA ASP A 8 4.62 -13.29 20.90
C ASP A 8 3.11 -13.58 20.96
N ARG A 9 2.66 -14.50 20.10
CA ARG A 9 1.27 -14.93 19.98
C ARG A 9 1.00 -16.25 20.69
N SER A 10 2.03 -16.89 21.24
CA SER A 10 1.94 -18.16 21.94
C SER A 10 1.49 -17.99 23.39
N GLU A 11 1.92 -16.91 24.05
CA GLU A 11 1.47 -16.54 25.39
C GLU A 11 0.17 -15.73 25.32
N HIS A 12 -0.93 -16.32 25.81
CA HIS A 12 -2.18 -15.62 26.03
C HIS A 12 -2.05 -14.73 27.27
N GLY A 13 -1.42 -13.57 27.09
CA GLY A 13 -1.23 -12.55 28.11
C GLY A 13 0.10 -12.66 28.87
N SER A 14 0.74 -11.50 29.06
CA SER A 14 1.77 -11.21 30.08
C SER A 14 3.26 -11.07 29.66
N ALA A 15 3.67 -11.26 28.41
CA ALA A 15 4.92 -10.62 28.00
C ALA A 15 4.65 -9.10 27.86
N ALA A 16 5.36 -8.26 28.63
CA ALA A 16 5.22 -6.81 28.58
C ALA A 16 5.41 -6.34 27.13
N SER A 17 4.30 -6.08 26.45
CA SER A 17 4.32 -5.67 25.05
C SER A 17 5.12 -4.37 24.97
N PRO A 18 6.14 -4.28 24.10
CA PRO A 18 6.88 -3.03 23.93
C PRO A 18 6.07 -1.97 23.18
N ALA A 19 4.77 -2.21 22.92
CA ALA A 19 3.90 -1.23 22.29
C ALA A 19 3.77 0.02 23.15
N LEU A 20 3.61 1.17 22.49
CA LEU A 20 3.39 2.45 23.15
C LEU A 20 2.19 2.37 24.11
N THR A 21 2.43 2.70 25.38
CA THR A 21 1.45 2.58 26.47
C THR A 21 1.49 3.85 27.32
N ILE A 22 0.34 4.27 27.85
CA ILE A 22 0.25 5.30 28.88
C ILE A 22 0.80 4.73 30.19
N VAL A 23 1.83 5.35 30.74
CA VAL A 23 2.48 4.93 32.00
C VAL A 23 2.11 5.82 33.19
N ASP A 24 1.70 7.05 32.93
CA ASP A 24 1.19 7.98 33.95
C ASP A 24 0.28 9.04 33.30
N GLU A 25 -0.52 9.74 34.11
CA GLU A 25 -1.41 10.81 33.68
C GLU A 25 -1.49 11.91 34.74
N ASN A 26 -1.47 13.16 34.31
CA ASN A 26 -1.59 14.31 35.19
C ASN A 26 -2.36 15.47 34.52
N ASP A 27 -2.44 16.60 35.21
CA ASP A 27 -3.17 17.79 34.75
C ASP A 27 -2.59 18.41 33.45
N GLU A 28 -1.34 18.12 33.10
CA GLU A 28 -0.68 18.62 31.88
C GLU A 28 -0.90 17.71 30.67
N GLY A 29 -1.00 16.39 30.88
CA GLY A 29 -1.17 15.42 29.79
C GLY A 29 -0.98 13.96 30.19
N ILE A 30 -0.63 13.14 29.21
CA ILE A 30 -0.33 11.71 29.39
C ILE A 30 1.17 11.46 29.22
N LEU A 31 1.77 10.68 30.13
CA LEU A 31 3.13 10.19 29.98
C LEU A 31 3.09 8.85 29.26
N VAL A 32 3.80 8.74 28.13
CA VAL A 32 3.80 7.52 27.31
C VAL A 32 5.19 6.91 27.20
N ARG A 33 5.24 5.58 27.16
CA ARG A 33 6.47 4.82 26.95
C ARG A 33 6.23 3.62 26.04
N GLY A 34 7.16 3.34 25.14
CA GLY A 34 7.17 2.15 24.31
C GLY A 34 7.67 2.43 22.89
N VAL A 35 7.27 1.57 21.96
CA VAL A 35 7.79 1.53 20.59
C VAL A 35 6.64 1.51 19.59
N LYS A 36 6.78 2.33 18.54
CA LYS A 36 6.04 2.17 17.28
C LYS A 36 7.02 1.64 16.23
N PRO A 37 6.93 0.35 15.82
CA PRO A 37 7.95 -0.32 15.03
C PRO A 37 8.05 0.13 13.58
N VAL A 38 6.97 0.71 13.01
CA VAL A 38 6.91 1.05 11.61
C VAL A 38 6.28 2.43 11.40
N GLY A 39 7.09 3.34 10.87
CA GLY A 39 6.71 4.64 10.37
C GLY A 39 7.58 5.01 9.19
N THR A 40 6.95 5.15 8.03
CA THR A 40 7.64 5.57 6.82
C THR A 40 7.93 7.06 6.86
N SER A 41 9.16 7.43 6.53
CA SER A 41 9.67 8.79 6.53
C SER A 41 9.60 9.51 7.88
N ALA A 42 9.55 8.78 8.99
CA ALA A 42 9.46 9.39 10.32
C ALA A 42 10.64 10.34 10.61
N ALA A 43 11.84 9.98 10.16
CA ALA A 43 13.04 10.83 10.28
C ALA A 43 12.96 12.15 9.49
N PHE A 44 12.09 12.23 8.49
CA PHE A 44 11.89 13.42 7.64
C PHE A 44 10.65 14.23 8.04
N ALA A 45 9.82 13.71 8.94
CA ALA A 45 8.58 14.36 9.36
C ALA A 45 8.82 15.38 10.49
N GLN A 46 8.02 16.45 10.51
CA GLN A 46 8.02 17.41 11.63
C GLN A 46 7.27 16.88 12.86
N TRP A 47 6.22 16.09 12.63
CA TRP A 47 5.35 15.53 13.67
C TRP A 47 5.09 14.05 13.43
N LEU A 48 5.06 13.28 14.51
CA LEU A 48 4.62 11.89 14.52
C LEU A 48 3.13 11.85 14.87
N HIS A 49 2.29 11.46 13.92
CA HIS A 49 0.88 11.16 14.17
C HIS A 49 0.75 9.75 14.76
N LEU A 50 0.47 9.67 16.06
CA LEU A 50 0.35 8.43 16.82
C LEU A 50 -1.08 7.92 16.76
N GLY A 51 -1.20 6.60 16.62
CA GLY A 51 -2.49 5.90 16.63
C GLY A 51 -2.32 4.42 16.89
N VAL A 52 -3.43 3.70 16.90
CA VAL A 52 -3.45 2.24 17.05
C VAL A 52 -4.57 1.63 16.22
N PHE A 53 -4.38 0.39 15.75
CA PHE A 53 -5.45 -0.44 15.21
C PHE A 53 -5.90 -1.46 16.25
N PHE A 54 -7.21 -1.74 16.31
CA PHE A 54 -7.72 -2.79 17.17
C PHE A 54 -7.09 -4.15 16.90
N ARG A 55 -6.80 -4.86 18.00
CA ARG A 55 -6.45 -6.28 18.03
C ARG A 55 -7.15 -6.94 19.21
N PRO A 56 -7.53 -8.23 19.12
CA PRO A 56 -8.05 -8.95 20.28
C PRO A 56 -7.10 -8.85 21.47
N GLY A 57 -7.63 -8.47 22.63
CA GLY A 57 -6.83 -8.27 23.85
C GLY A 57 -6.03 -6.96 23.92
N LEU A 58 -6.33 -5.97 23.06
CA LEU A 58 -5.72 -4.64 23.14
C LEU A 58 -6.01 -3.98 24.51
N PRO A 59 -4.98 -3.67 25.33
CA PRO A 59 -5.17 -2.98 26.60
C PRO A 59 -5.67 -1.54 26.38
N PRO A 60 -6.58 -1.02 27.23
CA PRO A 60 -7.01 0.37 27.17
C PRO A 60 -5.85 1.38 27.14
N ASP A 61 -4.81 1.19 27.96
CA ASP A 61 -3.67 2.13 28.01
C ASP A 61 -2.79 2.12 26.75
N GLN A 62 -3.00 1.20 25.80
CA GLN A 62 -2.36 1.20 24.48
C GLN A 62 -3.22 1.90 23.41
N VAL A 63 -4.45 2.29 23.76
CA VAL A 63 -5.30 3.11 22.90
C VAL A 63 -4.90 4.57 23.07
N ILE A 64 -4.08 5.05 22.13
CA ILE A 64 -3.55 6.42 22.11
C ILE A 64 -3.66 6.98 20.70
N PHE A 65 -4.32 8.11 20.55
CA PHE A 65 -4.32 8.94 19.34
C PHE A 65 -3.89 10.34 19.70
N GLY A 66 -2.91 10.86 18.98
CA GLY A 66 -2.35 12.18 19.24
C GLY A 66 -1.17 12.48 18.33
N VAL A 67 -0.49 13.59 18.59
CA VAL A 67 0.69 13.99 17.84
C VAL A 67 1.81 14.41 18.78
N ILE A 68 3.05 14.15 18.38
CA ILE A 68 4.24 14.68 19.05
C ILE A 68 5.23 15.21 18.01
N PRO A 69 5.97 16.31 18.28
CA PRO A 69 7.07 16.71 17.43
C PRO A 69 8.11 15.59 17.32
N THR A 70 8.67 15.37 16.14
CA THR A 70 9.67 14.30 15.93
C THR A 70 10.94 14.51 16.78
N ASN A 71 11.26 15.76 17.12
CA ASN A 71 12.41 16.13 17.95
C ASN A 71 12.08 16.25 19.46
N THR A 72 10.94 15.73 19.91
CA THR A 72 10.57 15.76 21.34
C THR A 72 11.61 15.01 22.16
N PRO A 73 12.15 15.57 23.27
CA PRO A 73 13.04 14.85 24.16
C PRO A 73 12.42 13.52 24.61
N GLY A 74 13.20 12.43 24.52
CA GLY A 74 12.69 11.06 24.77
C GLY A 74 12.20 10.33 23.51
N VAL A 75 12.13 10.99 22.35
CA VAL A 75 11.86 10.32 21.06
C VAL A 75 13.18 9.99 20.36
N THR A 76 13.36 8.72 20.02
CA THR A 76 14.47 8.25 19.18
C THR A 76 13.92 7.58 17.92
N ILE A 77 14.31 8.09 16.75
CA ILE A 77 13.97 7.50 15.45
C ILE A 77 15.09 6.57 15.01
N VAL A 78 14.76 5.29 14.84
CA VAL A 78 15.69 4.25 14.36
C VAL A 78 15.29 3.90 12.93
N ALA A 79 16.04 4.41 11.96
CA ALA A 79 15.85 4.08 10.56
C ALA A 79 16.58 2.78 10.20
N ARG A 80 16.02 2.02 9.24
CA ARG A 80 16.78 0.98 8.53
C ARG A 80 17.98 1.58 7.78
N GLU A 81 18.88 0.72 7.31
CA GLU A 81 19.93 1.10 6.38
C GLU A 81 19.34 1.76 5.11
N ALA A 82 20.03 2.79 4.61
CA ALA A 82 19.63 3.53 3.43
C ALA A 82 20.10 2.81 2.16
N TYR A 83 19.22 2.67 1.19
CA TYR A 83 19.49 2.03 -0.11
C TYR A 83 19.71 3.05 -1.25
N VAL A 84 20.01 4.30 -0.91
CA VAL A 84 20.35 5.32 -1.91
C VAL A 84 21.64 4.92 -2.64
N ASN A 85 21.67 5.11 -3.96
CA ASN A 85 22.84 4.82 -4.76
C ASN A 85 23.60 6.11 -5.10
N ASP A 86 24.92 6.15 -4.89
CA ASP A 86 25.72 7.35 -5.16
C ASP A 86 26.00 7.57 -6.67
N ASP A 87 25.81 6.55 -7.51
CA ASP A 87 26.03 6.61 -8.96
C ASP A 87 24.72 6.90 -9.71
N ALA A 88 24.33 8.18 -9.71
CA ALA A 88 23.12 8.65 -10.40
C ALA A 88 23.11 8.39 -11.92
N ALA A 89 24.28 8.16 -12.53
CA ALA A 89 24.39 7.93 -13.96
C ALA A 89 23.96 6.49 -14.31
N ASN A 90 24.29 5.53 -13.45
CA ASN A 90 23.89 4.12 -13.60
C ASN A 90 22.60 3.75 -12.85
N HIS A 91 22.22 4.52 -11.83
CA HIS A 91 21.04 4.32 -10.99
C HIS A 91 20.15 5.58 -10.94
N PRO A 92 19.49 5.93 -12.06
CA PRO A 92 18.80 7.21 -12.21
C PRO A 92 17.62 7.40 -11.25
N LEU A 93 17.05 6.32 -10.69
CA LEU A 93 15.96 6.41 -9.72
C LEU A 93 16.46 6.19 -8.29
N ALA A 94 17.29 5.17 -8.05
CA ALA A 94 17.77 4.86 -6.70
C ALA A 94 18.72 5.93 -6.14
N ALA A 95 19.32 6.78 -6.99
CA ALA A 95 20.11 7.92 -6.57
C ALA A 95 19.29 9.16 -6.16
N MET A 96 17.98 9.18 -6.42
CA MET A 96 17.13 10.34 -6.09
C MET A 96 16.82 10.45 -4.58
N GLY A 97 17.08 9.39 -3.83
CA GLY A 97 16.85 9.31 -2.40
C GLY A 97 16.15 8.03 -1.98
N ASP A 98 16.17 7.76 -0.68
CA ASP A 98 15.52 6.59 -0.08
C ASP A 98 14.47 7.00 0.95
N GLU A 99 13.26 6.48 0.78
CA GLU A 99 12.16 6.68 1.72
C GLU A 99 12.32 5.72 2.91
N LEU A 100 12.98 6.21 3.95
CA LEU A 100 13.38 5.40 5.11
C LEU A 100 12.18 4.92 5.92
N ASP A 101 12.15 3.62 6.22
CA ASP A 101 11.23 3.03 7.19
C ASP A 101 11.90 3.05 8.57
N CYS A 102 11.17 3.58 9.55
CA CYS A 102 11.72 3.84 10.88
C CYS A 102 10.87 3.20 11.98
N ALA A 103 11.52 2.75 13.04
CA ALA A 103 10.90 2.59 14.35
C ALA A 103 11.04 3.90 15.14
N ALA A 104 10.06 4.18 16.00
CA ALA A 104 10.15 5.25 16.99
C ALA A 104 10.13 4.64 18.38
N ILE A 105 11.18 4.89 19.14
CA ILE A 105 11.28 4.59 20.57
C ILE A 105 10.89 5.85 21.31
N ILE A 106 9.98 5.71 22.28
CA ILE A 106 9.41 6.80 23.05
C ILE A 106 9.66 6.48 24.53
N GLU A 107 10.54 7.24 25.15
CA GLU A 107 11.00 7.07 26.53
C GLU A 107 10.43 8.19 27.42
N ASP A 108 9.34 7.88 28.14
CA ASP A 108 8.70 8.79 29.10
C ASP A 108 8.41 10.18 28.53
N VAL A 109 7.69 10.21 27.41
CA VAL A 109 7.33 11.46 26.74
C VAL A 109 5.96 11.93 27.22
N LEU A 110 5.89 13.16 27.71
CA LEU A 110 4.63 13.84 27.99
C LEU A 110 3.99 14.29 26.69
N ILE A 111 2.77 13.82 26.40
CA ILE A 111 1.91 14.35 25.35
C ILE A 111 0.91 15.29 26.03
N PRO A 112 1.00 16.62 25.80
CA PRO A 112 0.08 17.56 26.43
C PRO A 112 -1.36 17.35 25.93
N TRP A 113 -2.34 17.68 26.77
CA TRP A 113 -3.76 17.42 26.45
C TRP A 113 -4.26 18.05 25.13
N ASP A 114 -3.69 19.17 24.70
CA ASP A 114 -4.03 19.81 23.41
C ASP A 114 -3.52 19.02 22.18
N CYS A 115 -2.57 18.10 22.39
CA CYS A 115 -2.02 17.20 21.38
C CYS A 115 -2.57 15.77 21.48
N VAL A 116 -3.45 15.49 22.46
CA VAL A 116 -4.15 14.21 22.63
C VAL A 116 -5.51 14.28 21.93
N PHE A 117 -5.74 13.38 20.99
CA PHE A 117 -7.01 13.31 20.25
C PHE A 117 -7.99 12.32 20.88
N HIS A 118 -7.49 11.20 21.39
CA HIS A 118 -8.33 10.15 22.00
C HIS A 118 -7.48 9.13 22.78
N VAL A 119 -7.98 8.62 23.91
CA VAL A 119 -7.32 7.56 24.70
C VAL A 119 -8.30 6.55 25.31
N ARG A 120 -7.80 5.34 25.63
CA ARG A 120 -8.42 4.26 26.43
C ARG A 120 -9.71 3.59 25.94
N ASN A 121 -10.42 4.13 24.96
CA ASN A 121 -11.64 3.47 24.46
C ASN A 121 -11.31 2.43 23.37
N VAL A 122 -11.26 1.16 23.76
CA VAL A 122 -10.99 0.03 22.85
C VAL A 122 -12.07 -0.11 21.77
N GLU A 123 -13.34 0.17 22.08
CA GLU A 123 -14.44 0.11 21.10
C GLU A 123 -14.26 1.15 19.99
N HIS A 124 -13.79 2.35 20.35
CA HIS A 124 -13.48 3.40 19.38
C HIS A 124 -12.37 2.96 18.39
N ALA A 125 -11.35 2.27 18.89
CA ALA A 125 -10.20 1.80 18.11
C ALA A 125 -10.55 0.73 17.05
N VAL A 126 -11.76 0.17 17.07
CA VAL A 126 -12.19 -0.86 16.10
C VAL A 126 -12.36 -0.29 14.69
N LEU A 127 -13.00 0.86 14.54
CA LEU A 127 -13.42 1.38 13.22
C LEU A 127 -12.90 2.77 12.89
N TYR A 128 -12.72 3.64 13.89
CA TYR A 128 -12.24 5.00 13.63
C TYR A 128 -10.84 5.03 12.99
N PRO A 129 -9.87 4.19 13.40
CA PRO A 129 -8.56 4.17 12.76
C PRO A 129 -8.61 3.72 11.30
N ILE A 130 -9.55 2.83 10.97
CA ILE A 130 -9.79 2.41 9.59
C ILE A 130 -10.21 3.62 8.75
N ARG A 131 -11.12 4.47 9.27
CA ARG A 131 -11.58 5.69 8.58
C ARG A 131 -10.47 6.73 8.39
N VAL A 132 -9.53 6.83 9.31
CA VAL A 132 -8.33 7.68 9.15
C VAL A 132 -7.52 7.20 7.93
N PHE A 133 -7.43 5.89 7.75
CA PHE A 133 -6.65 5.28 6.68
C PHE A 133 -7.37 5.17 5.33
N ASP A 134 -8.68 5.38 5.24
CA ASP A 134 -9.42 5.32 3.96
C ASP A 134 -8.80 6.20 2.87
N TRP A 135 -8.42 7.44 3.23
CA TRP A 135 -7.79 8.38 2.30
C TRP A 135 -6.41 7.92 1.84
N HIS A 136 -5.64 7.33 2.76
CA HIS A 136 -4.34 6.73 2.44
C HIS A 136 -4.51 5.50 1.53
N GLN A 137 -5.52 4.67 1.77
CA GLN A 137 -5.86 3.53 0.92
C GLN A 137 -6.23 3.99 -0.50
N TYR A 138 -7.04 5.04 -0.63
CA TYR A 138 -7.35 5.63 -1.94
C TYR A 138 -6.09 6.12 -2.66
N TYR A 139 -5.22 6.87 -1.97
CA TYR A 139 -3.93 7.28 -2.53
C TYR A 139 -3.08 6.11 -3.01
N ILE A 140 -3.04 5.01 -2.25
CA ILE A 140 -2.34 3.77 -2.65
C ILE A 140 -2.91 3.21 -3.95
N LEU A 141 -4.24 3.18 -4.12
CA LEU A 141 -4.86 2.69 -5.34
C LEU A 141 -4.47 3.56 -6.55
N VAL A 142 -4.50 4.88 -6.39
CA VAL A 142 -4.06 5.81 -7.46
C VAL A 142 -2.59 5.55 -7.81
N ARG A 143 -1.72 5.42 -6.81
CA ARG A 143 -0.29 5.09 -7.03
C ARG A 143 -0.10 3.74 -7.73
N ALA A 144 -0.89 2.74 -7.38
CA ALA A 144 -0.88 1.43 -8.01
C ALA A 144 -1.28 1.51 -9.49
N ALA A 145 -2.29 2.31 -9.84
CA ALA A 145 -2.68 2.54 -11.23
C ALA A 145 -1.56 3.20 -12.05
N VAL A 146 -0.92 4.25 -11.51
CA VAL A 146 0.23 4.91 -12.17
C VAL A 146 1.41 3.95 -12.32
N ARG A 147 1.68 3.10 -11.32
CA ARG A 147 2.74 2.09 -11.42
C ARG A 147 2.45 1.05 -12.49
N ALA A 148 1.20 0.62 -12.62
CA ALA A 148 0.79 -0.29 -13.69
C ALA A 148 0.93 0.34 -15.08
N GLU A 149 0.61 1.64 -15.21
CA GLU A 149 0.86 2.40 -16.44
C GLU A 149 2.34 2.45 -16.80
N LEU A 150 3.22 2.74 -15.83
CA LEU A 150 4.67 2.72 -16.01
C LEU A 150 5.16 1.34 -16.47
N MET A 151 4.69 0.26 -15.83
CA MET A 151 5.06 -1.10 -16.23
C MET A 151 4.62 -1.44 -17.65
N LEU A 152 3.41 -1.02 -18.05
CA LEU A 152 2.92 -1.17 -19.42
C LEU A 152 3.81 -0.42 -20.41
N GLY A 153 4.15 0.84 -20.12
CA GLY A 153 5.03 1.66 -20.95
C GLY A 153 6.41 1.03 -21.12
N LEU A 154 7.02 0.57 -20.02
CA LEU A 154 8.32 -0.11 -20.04
C LEU A 154 8.24 -1.42 -20.84
N ALA A 155 7.22 -2.25 -20.63
CA ALA A 155 7.06 -3.51 -21.35
C ALA A 155 6.93 -3.29 -22.87
N MET A 156 6.11 -2.32 -23.27
CA MET A 156 5.90 -1.96 -24.68
C MET A 156 7.18 -1.41 -25.32
N ALA A 157 7.85 -0.46 -24.65
CA ALA A 157 9.07 0.15 -25.15
C ALA A 157 10.24 -0.86 -25.23
N MET A 158 10.34 -1.78 -24.28
CA MET A 158 11.32 -2.86 -24.33
C MET A 158 11.04 -3.85 -25.46
N ALA A 159 9.78 -4.27 -25.65
CA ALA A 159 9.41 -5.16 -26.74
C ALA A 159 9.65 -4.53 -28.13
N ASP A 160 9.39 -3.22 -28.27
CA ASP A 160 9.67 -2.48 -29.49
C ASP A 160 11.18 -2.36 -29.74
N SER A 161 11.94 -1.96 -28.71
CA SER A 161 13.40 -1.87 -28.81
C SER A 161 14.04 -3.21 -29.19
N LEU A 162 13.58 -4.32 -28.62
CA LEU A 162 14.07 -5.67 -28.92
C LEU A 162 13.58 -6.20 -30.28
N GLY A 163 12.63 -5.54 -30.93
CA GLY A 163 11.99 -6.02 -32.16
C GLY A 163 11.09 -7.23 -31.95
N THR A 164 10.71 -7.54 -30.71
CA THR A 164 9.89 -8.70 -30.35
C THR A 164 8.40 -8.37 -30.33
N PHE A 165 8.03 -7.08 -30.41
CA PHE A 165 6.63 -6.63 -30.37
C PHE A 165 5.72 -7.33 -31.39
N GLN A 166 6.21 -7.64 -32.59
CA GLN A 166 5.37 -8.28 -33.62
C GLN A 166 5.13 -9.78 -33.40
N ILE A 167 5.87 -10.41 -32.47
CA ILE A 167 5.71 -11.83 -32.12
C ILE A 167 4.35 -12.03 -31.43
N PRO A 168 3.45 -12.89 -31.95
CA PRO A 168 2.11 -13.07 -31.38
C PRO A 168 2.11 -13.42 -29.89
N GLU A 169 3.00 -14.31 -29.45
CA GLU A 169 3.13 -14.70 -28.05
C GLU A 169 3.53 -13.52 -27.16
N VAL A 170 4.40 -12.62 -27.64
CA VAL A 170 4.79 -11.41 -26.91
C VAL A 170 3.61 -10.44 -26.80
N LYS A 171 2.80 -10.28 -27.85
CA LYS A 171 1.58 -9.43 -27.78
C LYS A 171 0.58 -9.95 -26.75
N VAL A 172 0.36 -11.26 -26.67
CA VAL A 172 -0.52 -11.87 -25.66
C VAL A 172 0.01 -11.59 -24.24
N ARG A 173 1.32 -11.66 -24.04
CA ARG A 173 1.95 -11.33 -22.75
C ARG A 173 1.84 -9.84 -22.42
N LEU A 174 2.04 -8.96 -23.40
CA LEU A 174 1.87 -7.51 -23.25
C LEU A 174 0.42 -7.12 -22.92
N ALA A 175 -0.57 -7.86 -23.44
CA ALA A 175 -1.98 -7.64 -23.12
C ALA A 175 -2.26 -7.77 -21.61
N LYS A 176 -1.53 -8.64 -20.89
CA LYS A 176 -1.64 -8.75 -19.42
C LYS A 176 -1.36 -7.41 -18.72
N PHE A 177 -0.42 -6.61 -19.23
CA PHE A 177 -0.13 -5.28 -18.67
C PHE A 177 -1.24 -4.27 -18.97
N ILE A 178 -1.85 -4.35 -20.16
CA ILE A 178 -3.00 -3.53 -20.53
C ILE A 178 -4.18 -3.84 -19.60
N GLU A 179 -4.47 -5.12 -19.39
CA GLU A 179 -5.53 -5.58 -18.49
C GLU A 179 -5.27 -5.12 -17.05
N PHE A 180 -4.06 -5.36 -16.54
CA PHE A 180 -3.66 -4.96 -15.19
C PHE A 180 -3.81 -3.46 -14.95
N HIS A 181 -3.29 -2.62 -15.87
CA HIS A 181 -3.45 -1.16 -15.80
C HIS A 181 -4.94 -0.74 -15.92
N SER A 182 -5.67 -1.32 -16.87
CA SER A 182 -7.07 -0.95 -17.13
C SER A 182 -7.98 -1.26 -15.95
N ILE A 183 -7.79 -2.42 -15.29
CA ILE A 183 -8.56 -2.81 -14.10
C ILE A 183 -8.29 -1.85 -12.94
N LEU A 184 -7.02 -1.48 -12.70
CA LEU A 184 -6.67 -0.55 -11.62
C LEU A 184 -7.19 0.85 -11.89
N ARG A 185 -7.07 1.34 -13.12
CA ARG A 185 -7.64 2.63 -13.53
C ARG A 185 -9.17 2.62 -13.43
N ALA A 186 -9.83 1.54 -13.82
CA ALA A 186 -11.28 1.39 -13.66
C ALA A 186 -11.69 1.40 -12.18
N SER A 187 -10.90 0.77 -11.31
CA SER A 187 -11.14 0.75 -9.86
C SER A 187 -11.04 2.15 -9.26
N VAL A 188 -10.07 2.97 -9.69
CA VAL A 188 -9.96 4.38 -9.28
C VAL A 188 -11.23 5.14 -9.63
N VAL A 189 -11.61 5.13 -10.92
CA VAL A 189 -12.80 5.85 -11.42
C VAL A 189 -14.07 5.37 -10.73
N ALA A 190 -14.27 4.06 -10.59
CA ALA A 190 -15.44 3.51 -9.93
C ALA A 190 -15.49 3.91 -8.44
N SER A 191 -14.34 3.96 -7.75
CA SER A 191 -14.31 4.41 -6.35
C SER A 191 -14.69 5.88 -6.21
N GLU A 192 -14.32 6.72 -7.17
CA GLU A 192 -14.67 8.13 -7.20
C GLU A 192 -16.16 8.33 -7.52
N GLU A 193 -16.71 7.55 -8.45
CA GLU A 193 -18.13 7.62 -8.83
C GLU A 193 -19.06 7.15 -7.72
N PHE A 194 -18.71 6.06 -7.02
CA PHE A 194 -19.54 5.48 -5.97
C PHE A 194 -19.29 6.08 -4.58
N GLY A 195 -18.51 7.16 -4.49
CA GLY A 195 -18.21 7.85 -3.23
C GLY A 195 -19.43 8.48 -2.55
N PHE A 196 -19.22 9.00 -1.34
CA PHE A 196 -20.28 9.59 -0.52
C PHE A 196 -19.76 10.74 0.35
N ILE A 197 -20.67 11.55 0.90
CA ILE A 197 -20.34 12.68 1.78
C ILE A 197 -20.20 12.19 3.23
N THR A 198 -19.05 12.45 3.83
CA THR A 198 -18.77 12.18 5.25
C THR A 198 -19.56 13.13 6.17
N PRO A 199 -19.70 12.81 7.49
CA PRO A 199 -20.34 13.71 8.45
C PRO A 199 -19.73 15.12 8.50
N GLY A 200 -18.45 15.26 8.17
CA GLY A 200 -17.74 16.54 8.08
C GLY A 200 -17.92 17.28 6.74
N GLY A 201 -18.76 16.78 5.83
CA GLY A 201 -19.06 17.41 4.54
C GLY A 201 -18.05 17.13 3.42
N GLN A 202 -17.04 16.30 3.64
CA GLN A 202 -16.05 15.93 2.61
C GLN A 202 -16.56 14.76 1.77
N PHE A 203 -16.30 14.79 0.46
CA PHE A 203 -16.58 13.67 -0.43
C PHE A 203 -15.47 12.61 -0.35
N LYS A 204 -15.81 11.40 0.10
CA LYS A 204 -14.90 10.26 0.23
C LYS A 204 -15.17 9.24 -0.88
N PRO A 205 -14.13 8.77 -1.60
CA PRO A 205 -14.26 7.64 -2.52
C PRO A 205 -14.77 6.38 -1.80
N ASP A 206 -15.47 5.52 -2.52
CA ASP A 206 -16.02 4.26 -1.98
C ASP A 206 -14.89 3.35 -1.45
N PRO A 207 -14.78 3.14 -0.12
CA PRO A 207 -13.71 2.37 0.47
C PRO A 207 -13.70 0.92 0.03
N GLN A 208 -14.86 0.37 -0.34
CA GLN A 208 -14.97 -1.01 -0.81
C GLN A 208 -14.33 -1.20 -2.19
N THR A 209 -14.64 -0.31 -3.14
CA THR A 209 -14.03 -0.32 -4.47
C THR A 209 -12.53 -0.04 -4.38
N VAL A 210 -12.12 0.89 -3.51
CA VAL A 210 -10.71 1.16 -3.22
C VAL A 210 -10.00 -0.13 -2.78
N ASP A 211 -10.53 -0.80 -1.78
CA ASP A 211 -9.95 -2.01 -1.22
C ASP A 211 -9.93 -3.17 -2.23
N THR A 212 -10.97 -3.29 -3.06
CA THR A 212 -11.03 -4.31 -4.13
C THR A 212 -9.93 -4.09 -5.18
N GLY A 213 -9.75 -2.86 -5.65
CA GLY A 213 -8.67 -2.53 -6.60
C GLY A 213 -7.28 -2.76 -6.00
N ARG A 214 -7.09 -2.42 -4.72
CA ARG A 214 -5.85 -2.70 -3.99
C ARG A 214 -5.59 -4.19 -3.82
N ALA A 215 -6.63 -4.98 -3.51
CA ALA A 215 -6.50 -6.43 -3.40
C ALA A 215 -6.03 -7.04 -4.72
N TYR A 216 -6.63 -6.64 -5.83
CA TYR A 216 -6.22 -7.05 -7.17
C TYR A 216 -4.75 -6.66 -7.45
N TYR A 217 -4.35 -5.43 -7.15
CA TYR A 217 -2.95 -5.00 -7.28
C TYR A 217 -2.00 -5.91 -6.50
N LEU A 218 -2.24 -6.12 -5.21
CA LEU A 218 -1.34 -6.89 -4.34
C LEU A 218 -1.22 -8.36 -4.75
N GLU A 219 -2.30 -8.95 -5.28
CA GLU A 219 -2.32 -10.35 -5.73
C GLU A 219 -1.55 -10.53 -7.04
N HIS A 220 -1.64 -9.58 -7.97
CA HIS A 220 -1.08 -9.72 -9.31
C HIS A 220 0.29 -9.04 -9.52
N TYR A 221 0.63 -8.02 -8.73
CA TYR A 221 1.84 -7.23 -8.90
C TYR A 221 3.14 -8.07 -8.95
N PRO A 222 3.36 -9.07 -8.07
CA PRO A 222 4.57 -9.91 -8.16
C PRO A 222 4.69 -10.66 -9.49
N ALA A 223 3.57 -11.17 -10.03
CA ALA A 223 3.56 -11.86 -11.32
C ALA A 223 3.83 -10.90 -12.48
N MET A 224 3.31 -9.66 -12.40
CA MET A 224 3.57 -8.63 -13.41
C MET A 224 5.03 -8.17 -13.43
N ILE A 225 5.71 -8.14 -12.28
CA ILE A 225 7.16 -7.89 -12.22
C ILE A 225 7.92 -8.99 -12.96
N GLN A 226 7.62 -10.26 -12.65
CA GLN A 226 8.29 -11.40 -13.30
C GLN A 226 8.03 -11.40 -14.81
N GLU A 227 6.81 -11.08 -15.23
CA GLU A 227 6.43 -10.95 -16.63
C GLU A 227 7.26 -9.86 -17.35
N LEU A 228 7.47 -8.71 -16.69
CA LEU A 228 8.24 -7.61 -17.25
C LEU A 228 9.71 -7.98 -17.39
N LEU A 229 10.29 -8.55 -16.34
CA LEU A 229 11.70 -8.97 -16.33
C LEU A 229 11.98 -10.02 -17.42
N ASP A 230 11.08 -10.99 -17.61
CA ASP A 230 11.22 -12.00 -18.64
C ASP A 230 11.09 -11.40 -20.07
N LEU A 231 10.15 -10.46 -20.28
CA LEU A 231 10.04 -9.74 -21.56
C LEU A 231 11.27 -8.87 -21.87
N CYS A 232 11.95 -8.35 -20.86
CA CYS A 232 13.20 -7.59 -21.03
C CYS A 232 14.38 -8.49 -21.40
N GLY A 233 14.33 -9.76 -20.99
CA GLY A 233 15.43 -10.70 -21.15
C GLY A 233 16.71 -10.23 -20.46
N ARG A 234 17.86 -10.48 -21.10
CA ARG A 234 19.18 -10.28 -20.48
C ARG A 234 19.53 -8.82 -20.20
N VAL A 235 18.89 -7.87 -20.87
CA VAL A 235 19.28 -6.46 -20.78
C VAL A 235 18.82 -5.81 -19.47
N ALA A 236 17.93 -6.42 -18.68
CA ALA A 236 17.68 -5.96 -17.32
C ALA A 236 18.85 -6.29 -16.36
N LEU A 237 19.69 -7.26 -16.74
CA LEU A 237 20.82 -7.75 -15.95
C LEU A 237 22.17 -7.26 -16.48
N MET A 238 22.39 -7.36 -17.80
CA MET A 238 23.67 -7.07 -18.43
C MET A 238 23.54 -5.95 -19.45
N TYR A 239 24.15 -4.81 -19.12
CA TYR A 239 24.34 -3.63 -19.96
C TYR A 239 25.63 -2.93 -19.52
N PRO A 240 26.30 -2.17 -20.40
CA PRO A 240 27.51 -1.44 -20.00
C PRO A 240 27.16 -0.32 -19.02
N SER A 241 28.05 -0.09 -18.05
CA SER A 241 27.97 1.12 -17.22
C SER A 241 28.22 2.37 -18.07
N GLU A 242 27.89 3.55 -17.54
CA GLU A 242 28.17 4.82 -18.22
C GLU A 242 29.64 4.96 -18.64
N GLY A 243 30.58 4.69 -17.73
CA GLY A 243 32.00 4.74 -18.05
C GLY A 243 32.39 3.76 -19.17
N GLN A 244 31.84 2.55 -19.17
CA GLN A 244 32.10 1.55 -20.22
C GLN A 244 31.46 1.93 -21.56
N TRP A 245 30.30 2.58 -21.55
CA TRP A 245 29.66 3.08 -22.75
C TRP A 245 30.46 4.21 -23.40
N HIS A 246 31.12 5.04 -22.60
CA HIS A 246 31.96 6.13 -23.08
C HIS A 246 33.40 5.73 -23.42
N ASP A 247 33.85 4.53 -23.06
CA ASP A 247 35.11 3.96 -23.56
C ASP A 247 34.92 3.45 -24.99
N GLU A 248 35.50 4.15 -25.98
CA GLU A 248 35.43 3.80 -27.40
C GLU A 248 35.88 2.35 -27.69
N LYS A 249 36.84 1.80 -26.93
CA LYS A 249 37.33 0.43 -27.11
C LYS A 249 36.31 -0.61 -26.67
N LEU A 250 35.49 -0.31 -25.67
CA LEU A 250 34.43 -1.19 -25.19
C LEU A 250 33.13 -0.96 -25.97
N ARG A 251 32.76 0.30 -26.21
CA ARG A 251 31.55 0.68 -26.93
C ARG A 251 31.43 -0.01 -28.29
N LYS A 252 32.53 -0.10 -29.05
CA LYS A 252 32.54 -0.80 -30.36
C LYS A 252 32.05 -2.25 -30.28
N TRP A 253 32.21 -2.91 -29.14
CA TRP A 253 31.74 -4.27 -28.88
C TRP A 253 30.37 -4.30 -28.21
N MET A 254 30.09 -3.34 -27.33
CA MET A 254 28.86 -3.32 -26.53
C MET A 254 27.67 -2.76 -27.30
N GLU A 255 27.85 -1.71 -28.10
CA GLU A 255 26.78 -1.06 -28.86
C GLU A 255 26.01 -2.02 -29.77
N PRO A 256 26.65 -2.95 -30.52
CA PRO A 256 25.93 -3.98 -31.28
C PRO A 256 25.05 -4.90 -30.41
N THR A 257 25.39 -5.12 -29.14
CA THR A 257 24.63 -6.02 -28.24
C THR A 257 23.37 -5.37 -27.67
N VAL A 258 23.35 -4.04 -27.60
CA VAL A 258 22.20 -3.25 -27.10
C VAL A 258 21.41 -2.55 -28.20
N THR A 259 21.87 -2.61 -29.45
CA THR A 259 21.13 -2.13 -30.62
C THR A 259 19.96 -3.07 -30.92
N GLY A 260 18.85 -2.54 -31.46
CA GLY A 260 17.75 -3.38 -31.94
C GLY A 260 16.96 -2.76 -33.07
N ALA A 261 15.69 -3.17 -33.17
CA ALA A 261 14.86 -2.86 -34.31
C ALA A 261 14.57 -1.36 -34.45
N HIS A 262 14.34 -0.68 -33.33
CA HIS A 262 14.01 0.74 -33.28
C HIS A 262 14.78 1.44 -32.14
N GLY A 263 15.01 2.75 -32.30
CA GLY A 263 15.76 3.57 -31.35
C GLY A 263 17.29 3.41 -31.43
N ASN A 264 18.03 4.16 -30.63
CA ASN A 264 19.48 3.95 -30.47
C ASN A 264 19.76 2.94 -29.34
N GLY A 265 20.90 2.24 -29.39
CA GLY A 265 21.25 1.24 -28.38
C GLY A 265 21.40 1.80 -26.96
N TYR A 266 21.68 3.10 -26.84
CA TYR A 266 21.82 3.77 -25.54
C TYR A 266 20.47 3.98 -24.85
N ASP A 267 19.40 4.25 -25.59
CA ASP A 267 18.06 4.39 -25.03
C ASP A 267 17.57 3.07 -24.42
N ARG A 268 17.99 1.92 -24.97
CA ARG A 268 17.75 0.62 -24.34
C ARG A 268 18.44 0.51 -22.98
N ILE A 269 19.66 1.03 -22.85
CA ILE A 269 20.39 1.05 -21.58
C ILE A 269 19.67 1.92 -20.55
N LYS A 270 19.12 3.08 -20.95
CA LYS A 270 18.33 3.93 -20.05
C LYS A 270 17.10 3.21 -19.51
N MET A 271 16.34 2.54 -20.38
CA MET A 271 15.18 1.75 -19.96
C MET A 271 15.58 0.60 -19.04
N ALA A 272 16.66 -0.11 -19.37
CA ALA A 272 17.21 -1.18 -18.55
C ALA A 272 17.56 -0.72 -17.14
N ARG A 273 18.21 0.45 -16.99
CA ARG A 273 18.53 1.03 -15.68
C ARG A 273 17.29 1.37 -14.85
N VAL A 274 16.25 1.91 -15.48
CA VAL A 274 14.97 2.16 -14.80
C VAL A 274 14.35 0.86 -14.28
N ILE A 275 14.30 -0.18 -15.13
CA ILE A 275 13.79 -1.50 -14.75
C ILE A 275 14.64 -2.13 -13.63
N HIS A 276 15.96 -2.01 -13.75
CA HIS A 276 16.90 -2.51 -12.76
C HIS A 276 16.69 -1.84 -11.40
N ASP A 277 16.66 -0.50 -11.35
CA ASP A 277 16.42 0.24 -10.12
C ASP A 277 15.07 -0.16 -9.48
N LEU A 278 14.00 -0.25 -10.28
CA LEU A 278 12.67 -0.56 -9.76
C LEU A 278 12.52 -1.98 -9.21
N PHE A 279 13.20 -2.97 -9.79
CA PHE A 279 12.87 -4.38 -9.56
C PHE A 279 14.05 -5.29 -9.19
N LEU A 280 15.29 -4.84 -9.34
CA LEU A 280 16.50 -5.64 -9.14
C LEU A 280 17.48 -5.04 -8.11
N THR A 281 17.12 -3.94 -7.44
CA THR A 281 17.93 -3.32 -6.37
C THR A 281 17.24 -3.43 -5.00
N GLU A 282 17.98 -3.21 -3.92
CA GLU A 282 17.43 -3.12 -2.55
C GLU A 282 16.41 -1.98 -2.43
N TRP A 283 16.69 -0.84 -3.08
CA TRP A 283 15.77 0.30 -3.18
C TRP A 283 14.43 -0.08 -3.84
N GLY A 284 14.47 -0.80 -4.96
CA GLY A 284 13.29 -1.26 -5.68
C GLY A 284 12.50 -2.34 -4.91
N THR A 285 13.21 -3.33 -4.38
CA THR A 285 12.59 -4.43 -3.60
C THR A 285 11.94 -3.95 -2.31
N ARG A 286 12.47 -2.89 -1.67
CA ARG A 286 11.78 -2.21 -0.56
C ARG A 286 10.39 -1.72 -0.95
N GLN A 287 10.18 -1.20 -2.17
CA GLN A 287 8.84 -0.76 -2.61
C GLN A 287 7.85 -1.91 -2.72
N GLN A 288 8.30 -3.08 -3.18
CA GLN A 288 7.46 -4.28 -3.21
C GLN A 288 7.06 -4.72 -1.80
N MET A 289 7.99 -4.70 -0.85
CA MET A 289 7.70 -4.99 0.55
C MET A 289 6.75 -3.94 1.15
N PHE A 290 7.02 -2.67 0.88
CA PHE A 290 6.20 -1.54 1.34
C PHE A 290 4.75 -1.68 0.85
N ASP A 291 4.52 -2.03 -0.42
CA ASP A 291 3.17 -2.19 -0.94
C ASP A 291 2.32 -3.19 -0.14
N ASN A 292 2.94 -4.28 0.33
CA ASN A 292 2.27 -5.32 1.12
C ASN A 292 1.85 -4.86 2.53
N PHE A 293 2.54 -3.86 3.10
CA PHE A 293 2.43 -3.53 4.53
C PHE A 293 2.17 -2.04 4.86
N GLN A 294 2.17 -1.14 3.87
CA GLN A 294 1.97 0.31 4.04
C GLN A 294 0.59 0.74 4.58
N ALA A 295 -0.36 -0.20 4.67
CA ALA A 295 -1.70 0.01 5.21
C ALA A 295 -2.26 -1.34 5.67
N THR A 296 -3.39 -1.75 5.13
CA THR A 296 -3.97 -3.08 5.36
C THR A 296 -3.38 -4.10 4.39
N PRO A 297 -2.76 -5.20 4.87
CA PRO A 297 -2.26 -6.26 3.99
C PRO A 297 -3.42 -7.00 3.32
N LEU A 298 -3.15 -7.71 2.22
CA LEU A 298 -4.17 -8.40 1.41
C LEU A 298 -5.18 -9.23 2.23
N ARG A 299 -4.69 -9.99 3.23
CA ARG A 299 -5.57 -10.76 4.12
C ARG A 299 -6.58 -9.87 4.86
N MET A 300 -6.11 -8.72 5.37
CA MET A 300 -6.97 -7.79 6.08
C MET A 300 -7.94 -7.09 5.13
N ILE A 301 -7.52 -6.75 3.92
CA ILE A 301 -8.42 -6.21 2.88
C ILE A 301 -9.57 -7.18 2.61
N ARG A 302 -9.28 -8.47 2.43
CA ARG A 302 -10.31 -9.50 2.25
C ARG A 302 -11.28 -9.61 3.43
N PHE A 303 -10.76 -9.48 4.66
CA PHE A 303 -11.59 -9.43 5.86
C PHE A 303 -12.46 -8.15 5.90
N LEU A 304 -11.90 -6.99 5.56
CA LEU A 304 -12.62 -5.73 5.50
C LEU A 304 -13.70 -5.72 4.42
N ASN A 305 -13.47 -6.36 3.28
CA ASN A 305 -14.49 -6.53 2.24
C ASN A 305 -15.72 -7.29 2.78
N MET A 306 -15.50 -8.35 3.57
CA MET A 306 -16.60 -9.06 4.25
C MET A 306 -17.29 -8.19 5.30
N MET A 307 -16.56 -7.36 6.04
CA MET A 307 -17.13 -6.46 7.06
C MET A 307 -17.91 -5.29 6.47
N ARG A 308 -17.38 -4.65 5.41
CA ARG A 308 -17.92 -3.43 4.77
C ARG A 308 -19.11 -3.74 3.87
N TRP A 309 -18.97 -4.74 3.00
CA TRP A 309 -20.05 -5.13 2.10
C TRP A 309 -21.09 -6.02 2.78
N TYR A 310 -20.76 -6.56 3.97
CA TYR A 310 -21.58 -7.46 4.79
C TYR A 310 -22.50 -8.34 3.94
N GLN A 311 -21.89 -9.19 3.11
CA GLN A 311 -22.60 -10.24 2.41
C GLN A 311 -22.82 -11.38 3.39
N THR A 312 -24.04 -11.51 3.90
CA THR A 312 -24.45 -12.65 4.72
C THR A 312 -25.14 -13.69 3.85
N PRO A 313 -25.35 -14.90 4.37
CA PRO A 313 -26.32 -15.84 3.82
C PRO A 313 -27.75 -15.30 3.70
N ALA A 314 -28.01 -14.06 4.15
CA ALA A 314 -29.27 -13.32 4.02
C ALA A 314 -29.07 -11.98 3.28
N GLY A 315 -28.00 -11.84 2.49
CA GLY A 315 -27.71 -10.64 1.70
C GLY A 315 -28.31 -10.69 0.29
N GLU A 316 -28.33 -9.53 -0.38
CA GLU A 316 -28.94 -9.32 -1.71
C GLU A 316 -28.46 -10.32 -2.77
N ALA A 317 -27.16 -10.67 -2.77
CA ALA A 317 -26.62 -11.62 -3.72
C ALA A 317 -27.18 -13.04 -3.52
N VAL A 318 -27.45 -13.42 -2.27
CA VAL A 318 -28.05 -14.71 -1.93
C VAL A 318 -29.53 -14.71 -2.26
N ASP A 319 -30.23 -13.60 -2.03
CA ASP A 319 -31.64 -13.48 -2.38
C ASP A 319 -31.87 -13.55 -3.90
N PHE A 320 -30.99 -12.92 -4.70
CA PHE A 320 -30.99 -13.08 -6.15
C PHE A 320 -30.80 -14.55 -6.56
N ALA A 321 -29.85 -15.25 -5.94
CA ALA A 321 -29.64 -16.68 -6.19
C ALA A 321 -30.85 -17.54 -5.77
N ARG A 322 -31.46 -17.26 -4.61
CA ARG A 322 -32.65 -17.95 -4.11
C ARG A 322 -33.83 -17.80 -5.05
N GLN A 323 -34.06 -16.57 -5.54
CA GLN A 323 -35.11 -16.26 -6.50
C GLN A 323 -34.97 -17.11 -7.76
N LEU A 324 -33.76 -17.21 -8.33
CA LEU A 324 -33.50 -18.04 -9.52
C LEU A 324 -33.63 -19.54 -9.25
N CYS A 325 -33.30 -19.99 -8.03
CA CYS A 325 -33.43 -21.38 -7.63
C CYS A 325 -34.86 -21.78 -7.21
N GLY A 326 -35.81 -20.84 -7.14
CA GLY A 326 -37.15 -21.09 -6.61
C GLY A 326 -37.17 -21.45 -5.12
N ILE A 327 -36.18 -20.98 -4.36
CA ILE A 327 -36.07 -21.18 -2.92
C ILE A 327 -36.74 -19.98 -2.25
N GLU A 328 -37.71 -20.21 -1.36
CA GLU A 328 -38.30 -19.15 -0.55
C GLU A 328 -37.21 -18.48 0.30
N ALA A 329 -37.27 -17.15 0.40
CA ALA A 329 -36.39 -16.41 1.29
C ALA A 329 -36.59 -16.95 2.71
N ALA A 330 -35.51 -17.34 3.38
CA ALA A 330 -35.61 -17.78 4.76
C ALA A 330 -36.05 -16.59 5.62
N ASP A 331 -37.00 -16.80 6.53
CA ASP A 331 -37.28 -15.92 7.69
C ASP A 331 -36.10 -15.98 8.67
N THR A 332 -34.89 -15.72 8.19
CA THR A 332 -33.82 -15.29 9.06
C THR A 332 -34.17 -13.85 9.39
N GLU A 333 -34.62 -13.60 10.63
CA GLU A 333 -34.47 -12.29 11.26
C GLU A 333 -33.12 -11.78 10.77
N THR A 334 -33.15 -10.72 9.95
CA THR A 334 -31.93 -10.12 9.42
C THR A 334 -31.00 -10.02 10.60
N ASP A 335 -29.91 -10.78 10.62
CA ASP A 335 -28.87 -10.63 11.61
C ASP A 335 -28.34 -9.24 11.30
N ALA A 336 -29.01 -8.27 11.92
CA ALA A 336 -29.16 -6.97 11.35
C ALA A 336 -27.75 -6.44 11.37
N GLN A 337 -27.19 -6.22 10.17
CA GLN A 337 -25.88 -5.59 10.00
C GLN A 337 -25.83 -4.49 11.07
N PRO A 338 -25.00 -4.65 12.12
CA PRO A 338 -25.25 -3.95 13.37
C PRO A 338 -25.31 -2.47 13.04
N ASP A 339 -26.27 -1.73 13.62
CA ASP A 339 -26.64 -0.38 13.14
C ASP A 339 -25.44 0.55 12.94
N TYR A 340 -24.34 0.31 13.65
CA TYR A 340 -23.08 0.99 13.41
C TYR A 340 -22.52 0.75 12.00
N ILE A 341 -22.49 -0.48 11.45
CA ILE A 341 -22.07 -0.86 10.09
C ILE A 341 -23.04 -0.33 9.02
N LYS A 342 -24.37 -0.42 9.23
CA LYS A 342 -25.38 0.18 8.31
C LYS A 342 -25.23 1.69 8.17
N ARG A 343 -24.71 2.36 9.20
CA ARG A 343 -24.39 3.81 9.22
C ARG A 343 -22.99 4.14 8.71
N ILE A 344 -22.18 3.14 8.35
CA ILE A 344 -20.87 3.37 7.73
C ILE A 344 -21.08 3.30 6.22
N ASP A 345 -21.22 4.48 5.63
CA ASP A 345 -20.66 4.74 4.30
C ASP A 345 -21.42 4.21 3.07
N ARG A 346 -22.68 3.77 3.17
CA ARG A 346 -23.53 3.55 1.98
C ARG A 346 -24.65 4.61 1.88
N PRO A 347 -24.70 5.44 0.82
CA PRO A 347 -25.91 6.16 0.48
C PRO A 347 -26.99 5.15 0.07
N ALA A 348 -28.25 5.44 0.44
CA ALA A 348 -29.42 4.58 0.17
C ALA A 348 -29.64 4.28 -1.35
N ASN A 349 -28.94 4.98 -2.24
CA ASN A 349 -29.22 4.95 -3.68
C ASN A 349 -28.55 3.78 -4.43
N LEU A 350 -27.52 3.12 -3.89
CA LEU A 350 -26.89 1.96 -4.55
C LEU A 350 -27.65 0.64 -4.34
N ALA A 351 -28.61 0.60 -3.42
CA ALA A 351 -29.52 -0.55 -3.24
C ALA A 351 -30.54 -0.69 -4.39
N SER A 352 -30.58 0.27 -5.33
CA SER A 352 -31.58 0.32 -6.41
C SER A 352 -31.04 0.00 -7.81
N ALA A 353 -29.74 -0.20 -7.97
CA ALA A 353 -29.13 -0.59 -9.24
C ALA A 353 -29.02 -2.13 -9.33
N THR A 354 -30.17 -2.80 -9.36
CA THR A 354 -30.27 -4.16 -9.89
C THR A 354 -30.35 -4.07 -11.42
N PRO A 355 -29.72 -4.98 -12.19
CA PRO A 355 -29.95 -5.10 -13.64
C PRO A 355 -31.43 -5.31 -14.00
#